data_AF-A0AB38A0Y0-F1
#
_entry.id   AF-A0AB38A0Y0-F1
#
_cell.length_a   1.000
_cell.length_b   1.000
_cell.length_c   1.000
_cell.angle_alpha   90.00
_cell.angle_beta   90.00
_cell.angle_gamma   90.00
#
_symmetry.space_group_name_H-M   'P 1'
#
loop_
_entity.id
_entity.type
_entity.pdbx_description
1 polymer ?
#
loop_
_entity_poly.entity_id
_entity_poly.type
_entity_poly.pdbx_seq_one_letter_code
_entity_poly.pdbx_strand_id
1 'polypeptide(L)'
;MKFYDEKQKKVRYKFGFYSLLIMTALLLAYISMPVERVGGISYQNAIMVIIMTTALFFLVNVVYRNAFFDQYTRRPFWSNAFFLAMAGLQVQQAYQLYQLGMDLPVPINTVEFLILHGLQVALHLSIPLTYGMRTLVDWLSVKKQNAEETRQSS
;
A
#
# COMPACT_ATOMS: atom_id res chain seq x y z
N MET A 1 -16.51 14.46 23.76
CA MET A 1 -15.37 13.88 23.00
C MET A 1 -15.47 12.36 23.05
N LYS A 2 -15.85 11.70 21.94
CA LYS A 2 -15.70 10.26 21.64
C LYS A 2 -16.43 9.96 20.33
N PHE A 3 -15.80 10.25 19.20
CA PHE A 3 -16.30 9.83 17.87
C PHE A 3 -15.29 8.94 17.13
N TYR A 4 -14.08 8.87 17.65
CA TYR A 4 -13.01 7.97 17.24
C TYR A 4 -12.95 6.85 18.25
N ASP A 5 -13.58 5.72 17.97
CA ASP A 5 -12.91 4.47 18.30
C ASP A 5 -13.56 3.26 17.64
N GLU A 6 -14.83 2.98 17.90
CA GLU A 6 -15.30 1.59 17.75
C GLU A 6 -15.39 1.09 16.31
N LYS A 7 -15.93 1.88 15.39
CA LYS A 7 -16.04 1.48 13.97
C LYS A 7 -14.66 1.30 13.34
N GLN A 8 -13.74 2.23 13.60
CA GLN A 8 -12.38 2.15 13.07
C GLN A 8 -11.58 1.04 13.72
N LYS A 9 -11.73 0.85 15.03
CA LYS A 9 -11.15 -0.27 15.78
C LYS A 9 -11.63 -1.60 15.19
N LYS A 10 -12.93 -1.76 14.94
CA LYS A 10 -13.50 -2.96 14.30
C LYS A 10 -12.94 -3.20 12.90
N VAL A 11 -12.80 -2.15 12.08
CA VAL A 11 -12.21 -2.25 10.74
C VAL A 11 -10.73 -2.63 10.83
N ARG A 12 -9.94 -1.99 11.71
CA ARG A 12 -8.52 -2.31 11.95
C ARG A 12 -8.34 -3.76 12.39
N TYR A 13 -9.15 -4.25 13.34
CA TYR A 13 -9.08 -5.65 13.76
C TYR A 13 -9.45 -6.63 12.65
N LYS A 14 -10.56 -6.37 11.93
CA LYS A 14 -11.01 -7.24 10.85
C LYS A 14 -9.95 -7.38 9.75
N PHE A 15 -9.42 -6.26 9.28
CA PHE A 15 -8.39 -6.31 8.24
C PHE A 15 -7.03 -6.73 8.78
N GLY A 16 -6.71 -6.48 10.05
CA GLY A 16 -5.52 -7.02 10.68
C GLY A 16 -5.55 -8.55 10.71
N PHE A 17 -6.70 -9.13 11.04
CA PHE A 17 -6.92 -10.57 10.97
C PHE A 17 -6.79 -11.11 9.54
N TYR A 18 -7.40 -10.44 8.55
CA TYR A 18 -7.27 -10.86 7.14
C TYR A 18 -5.83 -10.76 6.62
N SER A 19 -5.11 -9.71 7.00
CA SER A 19 -3.69 -9.57 6.68
C SER A 19 -2.88 -10.71 7.30
N LEU A 20 -3.17 -11.10 8.53
CA LEU A 20 -2.52 -12.25 9.17
C LEU A 20 -2.81 -13.54 8.40
N LEU A 21 -4.06 -13.79 8.00
CA LEU A 21 -4.41 -14.95 7.17
C LEU A 21 -3.66 -14.96 5.82
N ILE A 22 -3.57 -13.81 5.15
CA ILE A 22 -2.82 -13.66 3.90
C ILE A 22 -1.35 -13.96 4.13
N MET A 23 -0.75 -13.39 5.18
CA MET A 23 0.65 -13.63 5.52
C MET A 23 0.92 -15.11 5.79
N THR A 24 0.06 -15.75 6.58
CA THR A 24 0.15 -17.19 6.87
C THR A 24 0.02 -18.02 5.60
N ALA A 25 -0.94 -17.70 4.72
CA ALA A 25 -1.12 -18.40 3.46
C ALA A 25 0.11 -18.27 2.54
N LEU A 26 0.68 -17.06 2.44
CA LEU A 26 1.88 -16.80 1.66
C LEU A 26 3.11 -17.50 2.24
N LEU A 27 3.27 -17.51 3.57
CA LEU A 27 4.34 -18.25 4.25
C LEU A 27 4.21 -19.75 4.04
N LEU A 28 2.99 -20.31 4.15
CA LEU A 28 2.75 -21.73 3.89
C LEU A 28 3.04 -22.09 2.44
N ALA A 29 2.60 -21.27 1.48
CA ALA A 29 2.89 -21.45 0.07
C ALA A 29 4.41 -21.42 -0.18
N TYR A 30 5.11 -20.48 0.45
CA TYR A 30 6.57 -20.35 0.35
C TYR A 30 7.31 -21.57 0.92
N ILE A 31 6.96 -22.02 2.13
CA ILE A 31 7.57 -23.21 2.77
C ILE A 31 7.27 -24.48 1.96
N SER A 32 6.11 -24.53 1.29
CA SER A 32 5.71 -25.68 0.47
C SER A 32 6.38 -25.71 -0.90
N MET A 33 7.10 -24.65 -1.31
CA MET A 33 7.83 -24.65 -2.57
C MET A 33 9.18 -25.36 -2.41
N PRO A 34 9.54 -26.28 -3.34
CA PRO A 34 10.86 -26.88 -3.34
C PRO A 34 11.93 -25.80 -3.59
N VAL A 35 13.06 -25.93 -2.89
CA VAL A 35 14.20 -24.98 -2.89
C VAL A 35 14.66 -24.58 -4.30
N GLU A 36 14.53 -25.48 -5.26
CA GLU A 36 14.94 -25.29 -6.66
C GLU A 36 13.99 -24.40 -7.48
N ARG A 37 12.78 -24.09 -6.97
CA ARG A 37 11.75 -23.29 -7.68
C ARG A 37 11.66 -21.83 -7.25
N VAL A 38 12.50 -21.37 -6.33
CA VAL A 38 12.44 -20.00 -5.79
C VAL A 38 13.05 -18.98 -6.75
N GLY A 39 12.67 -18.99 -8.04
CA GLY A 39 12.79 -17.89 -9.03
C GLY A 39 14.02 -16.95 -8.99
N GLY A 40 15.16 -17.38 -8.45
CA GLY A 40 16.31 -16.54 -8.11
C GLY A 40 16.16 -15.60 -6.91
N ILE A 41 15.08 -15.63 -6.11
CA ILE A 41 14.90 -14.74 -4.94
C ILE A 41 15.53 -15.39 -3.70
N SER A 42 16.34 -14.65 -2.95
CA SER A 42 16.94 -15.14 -1.71
C SER A 42 15.91 -15.38 -0.60
N TYR A 43 16.19 -16.32 0.30
CA TYR A 43 15.27 -16.66 1.39
C TYR A 43 14.89 -15.46 2.28
N GLN A 44 15.85 -14.59 2.56
CA GLN A 44 15.65 -13.42 3.39
C GLN A 44 14.73 -12.39 2.72
N ASN A 45 14.91 -12.17 1.43
CA ASN A 45 14.10 -11.21 0.68
C ASN A 45 12.71 -11.75 0.36
N ALA A 46 12.53 -13.07 0.20
CA ALA A 46 11.20 -13.67 0.06
C ALA A 46 10.31 -13.38 1.28
N ILE A 47 10.85 -13.51 2.49
CA ILE A 47 10.12 -13.16 3.72
C ILE A 47 9.80 -11.66 3.75
N MET A 48 10.76 -10.81 3.37
CA MET A 48 10.54 -9.36 3.30
C MET A 48 9.41 -9.00 2.32
N VAL A 49 9.39 -9.63 1.14
CA VAL A 49 8.34 -9.49 0.12
C VAL A 49 6.97 -9.88 0.67
N ILE A 50 6.87 -10.99 1.40
CA ILE A 50 5.60 -11.44 2.02
C ILE A 50 5.11 -10.42 3.05
N ILE A 51 5.99 -9.94 3.93
CA ILE A 51 5.65 -8.93 4.94
C ILE A 51 5.16 -7.65 4.27
N MET A 52 5.90 -7.16 3.27
CA MET A 52 5.58 -5.93 2.56
C MET A 52 4.26 -6.03 1.78
N THR A 53 4.02 -7.16 1.11
CA THR A 53 2.75 -7.43 0.41
C THR A 53 1.58 -7.44 1.38
N THR A 54 1.76 -8.09 2.54
CA THR A 54 0.74 -8.13 3.61
C THR A 54 0.48 -6.74 4.17
N ALA A 55 1.53 -5.96 4.43
CA ALA A 55 1.43 -4.59 4.93
C ALA A 55 0.71 -3.69 3.93
N LEU A 56 1.01 -3.82 2.64
CA LEU A 56 0.36 -3.08 1.55
C LEU A 56 -1.14 -3.39 1.52
N PHE A 57 -1.50 -4.68 1.56
CA PHE A 57 -2.89 -5.11 1.63
C PHE A 57 -3.62 -4.52 2.84
N PHE A 58 -3.02 -4.62 4.04
CA PHE A 58 -3.59 -4.04 5.26
C PHE A 58 -3.85 -2.54 5.10
N LEU A 59 -2.82 -1.83 4.68
CA LEU A 59 -2.79 -0.37 4.67
C LEU A 59 -3.76 0.21 3.64
N VAL A 60 -3.81 -0.35 2.43
CA VAL A 60 -4.80 0.05 1.40
C VAL A 60 -6.21 -0.16 1.92
N ASN A 61 -6.52 -1.32 2.49
CA ASN A 61 -7.89 -1.62 2.95
C ASN A 61 -8.31 -0.76 4.14
N VAL A 62 -7.42 -0.54 5.10
CA VAL A 62 -7.70 0.27 6.30
C VAL A 62 -7.83 1.75 5.94
N VAL A 63 -6.99 2.27 5.05
CA VAL A 63 -7.10 3.66 4.56
C VAL A 63 -8.35 3.84 3.71
N TYR A 64 -8.63 2.94 2.76
CA TYR A 64 -9.82 2.99 1.91
C TYR A 64 -11.12 2.89 2.73
N ARG A 65 -11.11 2.10 3.81
CA ARG A 65 -12.27 1.93 4.70
C ARG A 65 -12.30 2.94 5.85
N ASN A 66 -11.55 4.05 5.74
CA ASN A 66 -11.58 5.21 6.64
C ASN A 66 -11.16 4.90 8.08
N ALA A 67 -10.29 3.91 8.28
CA ALA A 67 -9.88 3.47 9.60
C ALA A 67 -8.50 3.99 10.03
N PHE A 68 -7.75 4.65 9.16
CA PHE A 68 -6.45 5.25 9.52
C PHE A 68 -6.50 6.77 9.69
N PHE A 69 -7.44 7.45 9.04
CA PHE A 69 -7.53 8.89 9.09
C PHE A 69 -8.97 9.34 9.18
N ASP A 70 -9.15 10.32 10.03
CA ASP A 70 -10.44 10.77 10.46
C ASP A 70 -11.16 11.56 9.36
N GLN A 71 -12.49 11.46 9.30
CA GLN A 71 -13.36 12.43 8.64
C GLN A 71 -13.11 13.89 9.10
N TYR A 72 -12.51 14.11 10.28
CA TYR A 72 -12.01 15.36 10.83
C TYR A 72 -10.55 15.68 10.50
N THR A 73 -9.75 14.74 9.98
CA THR A 73 -8.48 15.05 9.30
C THR A 73 -8.80 15.53 7.89
N ARG A 74 -9.50 16.67 7.80
CA ARG A 74 -10.15 17.19 6.58
C ARG A 74 -9.22 17.34 5.36
N ARG A 75 -7.89 17.34 5.56
CA ARG A 75 -6.89 17.37 4.49
C ARG A 75 -5.62 16.62 4.94
N PRO A 76 -5.40 15.36 4.53
CA PRO A 76 -4.18 14.61 4.81
C PRO A 76 -3.00 15.10 3.94
N PHE A 77 -2.90 16.42 3.74
CA PHE A 77 -1.93 17.03 2.83
C PHE A 77 -0.50 16.70 3.26
N TRP A 78 -0.19 16.89 4.54
CA TRP A 78 1.15 16.63 5.07
C TRP A 78 1.52 15.15 5.05
N SER A 79 0.60 14.24 5.36
CA SER A 79 0.86 12.81 5.25
C SER A 79 1.06 12.40 3.80
N ASN A 80 0.23 12.88 2.87
CA ASN A 80 0.40 12.57 1.45
C ASN A 80 1.72 13.13 0.91
N ALA A 81 2.09 14.36 1.27
CA ALA A 81 3.36 14.96 0.89
C ALA A 81 4.54 14.16 1.44
N PHE A 82 4.49 13.74 2.71
CA PHE A 82 5.51 12.88 3.31
C PHE A 82 5.65 11.54 2.56
N PHE A 83 4.54 10.86 2.32
CA PHE A 83 4.54 9.55 1.63
C PHE A 83 4.97 9.66 0.16
N LEU A 84 4.62 10.75 -0.53
CA LEU A 84 5.13 11.04 -1.87
C LEU A 84 6.64 11.33 -1.87
N ALA A 85 7.13 12.09 -0.89
CA ALA A 85 8.56 12.36 -0.75
C ALA A 85 9.34 11.05 -0.50
N MET A 86 8.84 10.19 0.40
CA MET A 86 9.44 8.88 0.66
C MET A 86 9.43 7.97 -0.58
N ALA A 87 8.34 7.96 -1.34
CA ALA A 87 8.29 7.25 -2.62
C ALA A 87 9.33 7.78 -3.61
N GLY A 88 9.47 9.10 -3.72
CA GLY A 88 10.46 9.76 -4.56
C GLY A 88 11.90 9.43 -4.16
N LEU A 89 12.21 9.48 -2.87
CA LEU A 89 13.52 9.06 -2.34
C LEU A 89 13.80 7.59 -2.65
N GLN A 90 12.81 6.71 -2.51
CA GLN A 90 12.97 5.30 -2.81
C GLN A 90 13.23 5.04 -4.31
N VAL A 91 12.52 5.75 -5.18
CA VAL A 91 12.75 5.68 -6.64
C VAL A 91 14.12 6.22 -6.99
N GLN A 92 14.55 7.34 -6.38
CA GLN A 92 15.87 7.91 -6.61
C GLN A 92 16.98 6.95 -6.16
N GLN A 93 16.84 6.33 -4.98
CA GLN A 93 17.78 5.32 -4.50
C GLN A 93 17.83 4.11 -5.44
N ALA A 94 16.68 3.59 -5.87
CA ALA A 94 16.61 2.50 -6.84
C ALA A 94 17.31 2.87 -8.16
N TYR A 95 17.06 4.08 -8.66
CA TYR A 95 17.67 4.58 -9.88
C TYR A 95 19.20 4.70 -9.75
N GLN A 96 19.68 5.27 -8.64
CA GLN A 96 21.10 5.39 -8.34
C GLN A 96 21.76 4.00 -8.26
N LEU A 97 21.14 3.05 -7.56
CA LEU A 97 21.64 1.67 -7.45
C LEU A 97 21.69 0.98 -8.82
N TYR A 98 20.68 1.16 -9.66
CA TYR A 98 20.59 0.54 -10.99
C TYR A 98 21.56 1.16 -12.02
N GLN A 99 21.73 2.47 -12.02
CA GLN A 99 22.53 3.20 -13.01
C GLN A 99 24.00 3.38 -12.61
N LEU A 100 24.28 3.63 -11.33
CA LEU A 100 25.65 3.92 -10.87
C LEU A 100 26.42 2.66 -10.50
N GLY A 101 25.79 1.48 -10.56
CA GLY A 101 26.44 0.21 -10.28
C GLY A 101 27.14 0.18 -8.92
N MET A 102 26.65 0.96 -7.95
CA MET A 102 27.19 0.93 -6.60
C MET A 102 27.04 -0.51 -6.10
N ASP A 103 28.16 -1.12 -5.70
CA ASP A 103 28.19 -2.48 -5.19
C ASP A 103 27.10 -2.66 -4.14
N LEU A 104 26.08 -3.43 -4.48
CA LEU A 104 25.07 -3.82 -3.51
C LEU A 104 25.80 -4.60 -2.41
N PRO A 105 25.57 -4.29 -1.12
CA PRO A 105 26.20 -5.02 -0.02
C PRO A 105 25.84 -6.51 -0.01
N VAL A 106 24.85 -6.91 -0.80
CA VAL A 106 24.44 -8.29 -1.07
C VAL A 106 24.23 -8.44 -2.58
N PRO A 107 24.74 -9.50 -3.23
CA PRO A 107 24.42 -9.77 -4.63
C PRO A 107 22.92 -10.08 -4.75
N ILE A 108 22.15 -9.07 -5.13
CA ILE A 108 20.71 -9.15 -5.38
C ILE A 108 20.53 -9.30 -6.89
N ASN A 109 19.68 -10.23 -7.31
CA ASN A 109 19.37 -10.36 -8.74
C ASN A 109 18.41 -9.25 -9.20
N THR A 110 18.34 -9.00 -10.51
CA THR A 110 17.52 -7.90 -11.06
C THR A 110 16.02 -8.03 -10.72
N VAL A 111 15.51 -9.25 -10.64
CA VAL A 111 14.09 -9.53 -10.35
C VAL A 111 13.75 -9.18 -8.90
N GLU A 112 14.58 -9.63 -7.97
CA GLU A 112 14.49 -9.37 -6.53
C GLU A 112 14.66 -7.88 -6.23
N PHE A 113 15.61 -7.23 -6.90
CA PHE A 113 15.77 -5.77 -6.84
C PHE A 113 14.47 -5.05 -7.22
N LEU A 114 13.89 -5.42 -8.35
CA LEU A 114 12.69 -4.79 -8.89
C LEU A 114 11.47 -5.03 -8.00
N ILE A 115 11.31 -6.26 -7.47
CA ILE A 115 10.21 -6.60 -6.57
C ILE A 115 10.33 -5.82 -5.26
N LEU A 116 11.51 -5.78 -4.62
CA LEU A 116 11.70 -5.10 -3.34
C LEU A 116 11.48 -3.59 -3.45
N HIS A 117 12.14 -2.94 -4.41
CA HIS A 117 12.01 -1.50 -4.60
C HIS A 117 10.60 -1.14 -5.10
N GLY A 118 10.03 -1.96 -5.98
CA GLY A 118 8.65 -1.79 -6.45
C GLY A 118 7.63 -1.86 -5.30
N LEU A 119 7.77 -2.84 -4.40
CA LEU A 119 6.92 -2.96 -3.21
C LEU A 119 7.13 -1.81 -2.23
N GLN A 120 8.37 -1.33 -2.04
CA GLN A 120 8.64 -0.18 -1.17
C GLN A 120 7.97 1.07 -1.74
N VAL A 121 8.11 1.32 -3.05
CA VAL A 121 7.44 2.44 -3.71
C VAL A 121 5.92 2.29 -3.61
N ALA A 122 5.38 1.09 -3.84
CA ALA A 122 3.94 0.83 -3.72
C ALA A 122 3.43 1.09 -2.29
N LEU A 123 4.18 0.69 -1.25
CA LEU A 123 3.85 0.97 0.14
C LEU A 123 3.76 2.47 0.41
N HIS A 124 4.76 3.23 -0.03
CA HIS A 124 4.75 4.68 0.15
C HIS A 124 3.63 5.34 -0.67
N LEU A 125 3.38 4.90 -1.91
CA LEU A 125 2.32 5.46 -2.75
C LEU A 125 0.91 5.01 -2.36
N SER A 126 0.76 3.92 -1.62
CA SER A 126 -0.55 3.35 -1.30
C SER A 126 -1.48 4.33 -0.57
N ILE A 127 -0.93 5.15 0.34
CA ILE A 127 -1.69 6.18 1.06
C ILE A 127 -2.16 7.29 0.11
N PRO A 128 -1.27 8.03 -0.58
CA PRO A 128 -1.68 9.11 -1.47
C PRO A 128 -2.57 8.62 -2.63
N LEU A 129 -2.32 7.43 -3.19
CA LEU A 129 -3.17 6.85 -4.24
C LEU A 129 -4.57 6.55 -3.73
N THR A 130 -4.69 5.98 -2.53
CA THR A 130 -6.01 5.68 -1.94
C THR A 130 -6.82 6.96 -1.73
N TYR A 131 -6.17 8.05 -1.30
CA TYR A 131 -6.82 9.36 -1.18
C TYR A 131 -7.18 10.01 -2.50
N GLY A 132 -6.30 9.91 -3.50
CA GLY A 132 -6.58 10.39 -4.85
C GLY A 132 -7.82 9.71 -5.42
N MET A 133 -7.88 8.38 -5.32
CA MET A 133 -9.02 7.60 -5.79
C MET A 133 -10.31 7.95 -5.04
N ARG A 134 -10.24 8.11 -3.72
CA ARG A 134 -11.40 8.53 -2.92
C ARG A 134 -11.93 9.89 -3.35
N THR A 135 -11.04 10.87 -3.52
CA THR A 135 -11.41 12.21 -3.99
C THR A 135 -12.08 12.17 -5.36
N LEU A 136 -11.55 11.34 -6.28
CA LEU A 136 -12.15 11.14 -7.60
C LEU A 136 -13.55 10.53 -7.53
N VAL A 137 -13.73 9.49 -6.70
CA VAL A 137 -15.04 8.84 -6.51
C VAL A 137 -16.05 9.80 -5.88
N ASP A 138 -15.65 10.52 -4.84
CA ASP A 138 -16.49 11.52 -4.17
C ASP A 138 -16.91 12.62 -5.17
N TRP A 139 -15.97 13.13 -5.97
CA TRP A 139 -16.26 14.12 -7.02
C TRP A 139 -17.22 13.59 -8.09
N LEU A 140 -17.04 12.35 -8.55
CA LEU A 140 -17.95 11.71 -9.51
C LEU A 140 -19.35 11.51 -8.93
N SER A 141 -19.47 11.22 -7.63
CA SER A 141 -20.76 11.03 -6.96
C SER A 141 -21.54 12.34 -6.86
N VAL A 142 -20.88 13.45 -6.49
CA VAL A 142 -21.48 14.79 -6.44
C VAL A 142 -21.94 15.22 -7.84
N LYS A 143 -21.11 14.97 -8.86
CA LYS A 143 -21.46 15.30 -10.25
C LYS A 143 -22.71 14.55 -10.73
N LYS A 144 -22.88 13.28 -10.34
CA LYS A 144 -24.08 12.50 -10.65
C LYS A 144 -25.32 13.03 -9.94
N GLN A 145 -25.21 13.35 -8.64
CA GLN A 145 -26.32 13.90 -7.85
C GLN A 145 -26.81 15.22 -8.46
N ASN A 146 -25.91 16.15 -8.76
CA ASN A 146 -26.28 17.43 -9.37
C ASN A 146 -26.96 17.24 -10.74
N ALA A 147 -26.51 16.27 -11.54
CA ALA A 147 -27.11 15.97 -12.84
C ALA A 147 -28.52 15.35 -12.74
N GLU A 148 -28.79 14.57 -11.69
CA GLU A 148 -30.11 14.01 -11.39
C GLU A 148 -31.08 15.08 -10.86
N GLU A 149 -30.61 15.97 -9.97
CA GLU A 149 -31.41 17.10 -9.46
C GLU A 149 -31.84 18.06 -10.59
N THR A 150 -30.92 18.35 -11.52
CA THR A 150 -31.22 19.23 -12.68
C THR A 150 -32.23 18.61 -13.64
N ARG A 151 -32.31 17.28 -13.72
CA ARG A 151 -33.29 16.55 -14.55
C ARG A 151 -34.66 16.43 -13.90
N GLN A 152 -34.74 16.48 -12.57
CA GLN A 152 -36.02 16.46 -11.84
C GLN A 152 -36.66 17.86 -11.75
N SER A 153 -35.90 18.92 -12.01
CA SER A 153 -36.37 20.31 -12.00
C SER A 153 -36.75 20.88 -13.38
N SER A 154 -36.76 20.07 -14.45
CA SER A 154 -37.20 20.42 -15.81
C SER A 154 -38.41 19.59 -16.21
#